data_AF-A0A2H6IXK8-F1
#
_entry.id   AF-A0A2H6IXK8-F1
#
_cell.length_a   1.000
_cell.length_b   1.000
_cell.length_c   1.000
_cell.angle_alpha   90.00
_cell.angle_beta   90.00
_cell.angle_gamma   90.00
#
_symmetry.space_group_name_H-M   'P 1'
#
loop_
_entity.id
_entity.type
_entity.pdbx_description
1 polymer ?
#
loop_
_entity_poly.entity_id
_entity_poly.type
_entity_poly.pdbx_seq_one_letter_code
_entity_poly.pdbx_strand_id
1 'polypeptide(L)'
;MTLLELSEFARNVGIVLAGGIGIWLAWLRVTVANKQAELARRDHVAELFTRAVGQLADSKLEVRLGAIYTLRQIANDFPDLTSAVFELLSAYLRENAVDYGEDQPPIDVREIMAILKQGLGG
;
A
#
# COMPACT_ATOMS: atom_id res chain seq x y z
N MET A 1 56.24 -6.16 -28.63
CA MET A 1 54.80 -5.89 -28.73
C MET A 1 54.55 -5.20 -30.05
N THR A 2 53.83 -5.83 -30.96
CA THR A 2 53.54 -5.24 -32.27
C THR A 2 52.39 -4.22 -32.14
N LEU A 3 52.32 -3.22 -33.03
CA LEU A 3 51.25 -2.20 -32.99
C LEU A 3 49.84 -2.82 -33.11
N LEU A 4 49.73 -3.99 -33.74
CA LEU A 4 48.50 -4.75 -33.89
C LEU A 4 48.01 -5.32 -32.54
N GLU A 5 48.88 -5.96 -31.75
CA GLU A 5 48.54 -6.52 -30.44
C GLU A 5 48.07 -5.45 -29.43
N LEU A 6 48.69 -4.26 -29.46
CA LEU A 6 48.28 -3.12 -28.61
C LEU A 6 46.85 -2.66 -28.96
N SER A 7 46.51 -2.62 -30.25
CA SER A 7 45.19 -2.20 -30.73
C SER A 7 44.08 -3.21 -30.40
N GLU A 8 44.36 -4.51 -30.52
CA GLU A 8 43.43 -5.58 -30.17
C GLU A 8 43.18 -5.63 -28.66
N PHE A 9 44.25 -5.49 -27.86
CA PHE A 9 44.14 -5.39 -26.40
C PHE A 9 43.30 -4.18 -25.98
N ALA A 10 43.60 -2.99 -26.53
CA ALA A 10 42.85 -1.78 -26.23
C ALA A 10 41.36 -1.90 -26.59
N ARG A 11 41.05 -2.50 -27.75
CA ARG A 11 39.67 -2.76 -28.18
C ARG A 11 38.94 -3.71 -27.23
N ASN A 12 39.56 -4.81 -26.83
CA ASN A 12 38.95 -5.79 -25.94
C ASN A 12 38.71 -5.23 -24.54
N VAL A 13 39.68 -4.48 -24.00
CA VAL A 13 39.53 -3.76 -22.72
C VAL A 13 38.39 -2.75 -22.80
N GLY A 14 38.30 -1.98 -23.89
CA GLY A 14 37.19 -1.03 -24.10
C GLY A 14 35.81 -1.69 -24.10
N ILE A 15 35.66 -2.84 -24.76
CA ILE A 15 34.39 -3.59 -24.79
C ILE A 15 34.03 -4.12 -23.39
N VAL A 16 34.99 -4.69 -22.67
CA VAL A 16 34.75 -5.23 -21.31
C VAL A 16 34.36 -4.11 -20.35
N LEU A 17 35.03 -2.95 -20.41
CA LEU A 17 34.70 -1.78 -19.60
C LEU A 17 33.31 -1.23 -19.95
N ALA A 18 32.99 -1.09 -21.25
CA ALA A 18 31.68 -0.63 -21.69
C ALA A 18 30.56 -1.60 -21.25
N GLY A 19 30.79 -2.91 -21.36
CA GLY A 19 29.87 -3.94 -20.87
C GLY A 19 29.67 -3.89 -19.36
N GLY A 20 30.76 -3.75 -18.59
CA GLY A 20 30.71 -3.60 -17.15
C GLY A 20 29.94 -2.35 -16.70
N ILE A 21 30.18 -1.21 -17.35
CA ILE A 21 29.42 0.03 -17.12
C ILE A 21 27.94 -0.17 -17.48
N GLY A 22 27.64 -0.82 -18.59
CA GLY A 22 26.27 -1.13 -19.00
C GLY A 22 25.52 -1.98 -17.97
N ILE A 23 26.17 -3.04 -17.47
CA ILE A 23 25.63 -3.90 -16.41
C ILE A 23 25.42 -3.09 -15.13
N TRP A 24 26.41 -2.29 -14.70
CA TRP A 24 26.29 -1.43 -13.51
C TRP A 24 25.11 -0.46 -13.61
N LEU A 25 24.95 0.21 -14.75
CA LEU A 25 23.84 1.13 -14.98
C LEU A 25 22.48 0.40 -14.99
N ALA A 26 22.42 -0.82 -15.55
CA ALA A 26 21.21 -1.64 -15.52
C ALA A 26 20.81 -2.01 -14.08
N TRP A 27 21.77 -2.44 -13.24
CA TRP A 27 21.53 -2.73 -11.82
C TRP A 27 21.05 -1.49 -11.05
N LEU A 28 21.67 -0.33 -11.28
CA LEU A 28 21.24 0.93 -10.65
C LEU A 28 19.80 1.29 -11.04
N ARG A 29 19.44 1.17 -12.32
CA ARG A 29 18.08 1.47 -12.80
C ARG A 29 17.02 0.57 -12.15
N VAL A 30 17.29 -0.73 -12.02
CA VAL A 30 16.36 -1.67 -11.38
C VAL A 30 16.14 -1.31 -9.90
N THR A 31 17.21 -1.01 -9.16
CA THR A 31 17.08 -0.66 -7.74
C THR A 31 16.33 0.65 -7.51
N VAL A 32 16.56 1.66 -8.35
CA VAL A 32 15.84 2.94 -8.27
C VAL A 32 14.36 2.75 -8.63
N ALA A 33 14.06 2.00 -9.69
CA ALA A 33 12.68 1.72 -10.10
C ALA A 33 11.90 0.98 -9.00
N ASN A 34 12.52 -0.02 -8.36
CA ASN A 34 11.90 -0.75 -7.25
C ASN A 34 11.59 0.16 -6.05
N LYS A 35 12.53 1.06 -5.69
CA LYS A 35 12.30 2.03 -4.60
C LYS A 35 11.18 3.03 -4.94
N GLN A 36 11.14 3.50 -6.19
CA GLN A 36 10.07 4.39 -6.64
C GLN A 36 8.71 3.71 -6.65
N ALA A 37 8.63 2.44 -7.08
CA ALA A 37 7.40 1.67 -7.05
C ALA A 37 6.88 1.46 -5.62
N GLU A 38 7.78 1.18 -4.67
CA GLU A 38 7.42 1.06 -3.25
C GLU A 38 6.92 2.38 -2.65
N LEU A 39 7.61 3.50 -2.94
CA LEU A 39 7.16 4.82 -2.50
C LEU A 39 5.80 5.19 -3.12
N ALA A 40 5.62 4.98 -4.42
CA ALA A 40 4.35 5.23 -5.09
C ALA A 40 3.22 4.38 -4.52
N ARG A 41 3.49 3.11 -4.17
CA ARG A 41 2.53 2.23 -3.49
C ARG A 41 2.13 2.78 -2.12
N ARG A 42 3.10 3.30 -1.35
CA ARG A 42 2.86 3.93 -0.04
C ARG A 42 2.04 5.22 -0.15
N ASP A 43 2.38 6.09 -1.09
CA ASP A 43 1.62 7.33 -1.31
C ASP A 43 0.18 7.02 -1.75
N HIS A 44 0.02 6.02 -2.62
CA HIS A 44 -1.30 5.61 -3.08
C HIS A 44 -2.18 5.05 -1.96
N VAL A 45 -1.65 4.18 -1.09
CA VAL A 45 -2.44 3.66 0.05
C VAL A 45 -2.78 4.76 1.05
N ALA A 46 -1.89 5.73 1.27
CA ALA A 46 -2.19 6.87 2.14
C ALA A 46 -3.36 7.71 1.59
N GLU A 47 -3.39 7.97 0.28
CA GLU A 47 -4.51 8.68 -0.36
C GLU A 47 -5.82 7.88 -0.25
N LEU A 48 -5.77 6.57 -0.52
CA LEU A 48 -6.94 5.69 -0.40
C LEU A 48 -7.47 5.64 1.03
N PHE A 49 -6.57 5.58 2.03
CA PHE A 49 -6.93 5.61 3.43
C PHE A 49 -7.65 6.93 3.76
N THR A 50 -7.05 8.08 3.45
CA THR A 50 -7.67 9.40 3.69
C THR A 50 -9.03 9.53 3.01
N ARG A 51 -9.16 9.05 1.76
CA ARG A 51 -10.43 9.08 1.02
C ARG A 51 -11.49 8.21 1.69
N ALA A 52 -11.15 6.98 2.08
CA ALA A 52 -12.07 6.08 2.76
C ALA A 52 -12.51 6.65 4.12
N VAL A 53 -11.60 7.24 4.89
CA VAL A 53 -11.95 7.93 6.14
C VAL A 53 -12.96 9.04 5.89
N GLY A 54 -12.73 9.91 4.89
CA GLY A 54 -13.67 10.99 4.56
C GLY A 54 -15.05 10.51 4.10
N GLN A 55 -15.11 9.33 3.47
CA GLN A 55 -16.35 8.73 2.97
C GLN A 55 -17.14 7.97 4.07
N LEU A 56 -16.54 7.73 5.23
CA LEU A 56 -17.18 7.00 6.33
C LEU A 56 -18.38 7.75 6.92
N ALA A 57 -18.40 9.08 6.81
CA ALA A 57 -19.50 9.94 7.27
C ALA A 57 -20.49 10.34 6.15
N ASP A 58 -20.42 9.70 4.97
CA ASP A 58 -21.31 10.05 3.86
C ASP A 58 -22.77 9.69 4.17
N SER A 59 -23.71 10.53 3.74
CA SER A 59 -25.15 10.27 3.85
C SER A 59 -25.60 8.98 3.15
N LYS A 60 -24.92 8.57 2.08
CA LYS A 60 -25.27 7.42 1.25
C LYS A 60 -24.65 6.13 1.80
N LEU A 61 -25.50 5.13 2.01
CA LEU A 61 -25.08 3.85 2.59
C LEU A 61 -24.04 3.14 1.71
N GLU A 62 -24.22 3.14 0.40
CA GLU A 62 -23.31 2.52 -0.55
C GLU A 62 -21.90 3.13 -0.52
N VAL A 63 -21.79 4.43 -0.23
CA VAL A 63 -20.50 5.13 -0.08
C VAL A 63 -19.83 4.72 1.23
N ARG A 64 -20.57 4.70 2.34
CA ARG A 64 -20.04 4.26 3.64
C ARG A 64 -19.58 2.80 3.62
N LEU A 65 -20.36 1.91 3.02
CA LEU A 65 -19.98 0.51 2.86
C LEU A 65 -18.73 0.35 1.99
N GLY A 66 -18.63 1.13 0.90
CA GLY A 66 -17.42 1.20 0.08
C GLY A 66 -16.19 1.58 0.91
N ALA A 67 -16.30 2.63 1.72
CA ALA A 67 -15.24 3.07 2.63
C ALA A 67 -14.84 1.98 3.64
N ILE A 68 -15.82 1.34 4.29
CA ILE A 68 -15.58 0.26 5.28
C ILE A 68 -14.83 -0.92 4.63
N TYR A 69 -15.21 -1.29 3.40
CA TYR A 69 -14.57 -2.40 2.69
C TYR A 69 -13.16 -2.05 2.23
N THR A 70 -12.95 -0.82 1.76
CA THR A 70 -11.61 -0.32 1.45
C THR A 70 -10.72 -0.31 2.68
N LEU A 71 -11.21 0.16 3.84
CA LEU A 71 -10.46 0.16 5.09
C LEU A 71 -10.08 -1.27 5.53
N ARG A 72 -11.03 -2.22 5.45
CA ARG A 72 -10.74 -3.65 5.70
C ARG A 72 -9.67 -4.18 4.76
N GLN A 73 -9.75 -3.86 3.48
CA GLN A 73 -8.74 -4.29 2.51
C GLN A 73 -7.36 -3.70 2.83
N ILE A 74 -7.28 -2.40 3.15
CA ILE A 74 -6.04 -1.74 3.56
C ILE A 74 -5.45 -2.44 4.79
N ALA A 75 -6.26 -2.75 5.80
CA ALA A 75 -5.80 -3.44 7.01
C ALA A 75 -5.23 -4.84 6.72
N ASN A 76 -5.71 -5.53 5.68
CA ASN A 76 -5.22 -6.85 5.28
C ASN A 76 -3.95 -6.76 4.41
N ASP A 77 -3.90 -5.81 3.48
CA ASP A 77 -2.82 -5.67 2.51
C ASP A 77 -1.59 -4.94 3.11
N PHE A 78 -1.80 -4.13 4.15
CA PHE A 78 -0.78 -3.30 4.80
C PHE A 78 -0.78 -3.52 6.33
N PRO A 79 -0.01 -4.51 6.83
CA PRO A 79 0.01 -4.87 8.25
C PRO A 79 0.40 -3.74 9.21
N ASP A 80 1.17 -2.76 8.74
CA ASP A 80 1.56 -1.57 9.49
C ASP A 80 0.38 -0.58 9.68
N LEU A 81 -0.69 -0.70 8.89
CA LEU A 81 -1.90 0.12 9.00
C LEU A 81 -3.06 -0.57 9.73
N THR A 82 -2.97 -1.88 10.00
CA THR A 82 -4.05 -2.65 10.65
C THR A 82 -4.51 -2.02 11.96
N SER A 83 -3.58 -1.64 12.84
CA SER A 83 -3.90 -1.02 14.13
C SER A 83 -4.63 0.32 13.95
N ALA A 84 -4.17 1.16 13.02
CA ALA A 84 -4.77 2.46 12.76
C ALA A 84 -6.20 2.34 12.20
N VAL A 85 -6.43 1.37 11.32
CA VAL A 85 -7.78 1.06 10.81
C VAL A 85 -8.70 0.60 11.95
N PHE A 86 -8.24 -0.32 12.80
CA PHE A 86 -9.09 -0.85 13.87
C PHE A 86 -9.39 0.19 14.94
N GLU A 87 -8.43 1.04 15.28
CA GLU A 87 -8.63 2.16 16.20
C GLU A 87 -9.65 3.15 15.63
N LEU A 88 -9.51 3.55 14.36
CA LEU A 88 -10.45 4.43 13.68
C LEU A 88 -11.87 3.87 13.69
N LEU A 89 -12.03 2.60 13.30
CA LEU A 89 -13.33 1.94 13.26
C LEU A 89 -13.95 1.80 14.66
N SER A 90 -13.14 1.52 15.67
CA SER A 90 -13.58 1.47 17.07
C SER A 90 -14.01 2.84 17.59
N ALA A 91 -13.28 3.91 17.21
CA ALA A 91 -13.64 5.28 17.53
C ALA A 91 -14.95 5.68 16.84
N TYR A 92 -15.11 5.34 15.56
CA TYR A 92 -16.35 5.58 14.80
C TYR A 92 -17.57 4.93 15.48
N LEU A 93 -17.47 3.67 15.91
CA LEU A 93 -18.55 3.01 16.65
C LEU A 93 -18.86 3.69 17.98
N ARG A 94 -17.84 4.20 18.67
CA ARG A 94 -18.01 4.87 19.97
C ARG A 94 -18.70 6.22 19.83
N GLU A 95 -18.35 6.99 18.79
CA GLU A 95 -18.95 8.30 18.51
C GLU A 95 -20.38 8.17 17.97
N ASN A 96 -20.65 7.10 17.20
CA ASN A 96 -21.99 6.80 16.66
C ASN A 96 -22.74 5.76 17.50
N ALA A 97 -22.40 5.64 18.79
CA ALA A 97 -23.05 4.70 19.68
C ALA A 97 -24.51 5.12 19.89
N VAL A 98 -25.41 4.41 19.19
CA VAL A 98 -26.86 4.54 19.34
C VAL A 98 -27.36 3.27 20.04
N ASP A 99 -28.23 3.44 21.02
CA ASP A 99 -28.98 2.32 21.59
C ASP A 99 -30.05 1.90 20.59
N TYR A 100 -29.84 0.74 19.96
CA TYR A 100 -30.79 0.18 19.00
C TYR A 100 -31.93 -0.58 19.69
N GLY A 101 -31.89 -0.77 21.02
CA GLY A 101 -32.89 -1.56 21.74
C GLY A 101 -33.00 -2.98 21.19
N GLU A 102 -34.20 -3.35 20.75
CA GLU A 102 -34.48 -4.64 20.09
C GLU A 102 -34.20 -4.61 18.57
N ASP A 103 -33.96 -3.43 17.98
CA ASP A 103 -33.66 -3.30 16.56
C ASP A 103 -32.21 -3.70 16.26
N GLN A 104 -31.99 -4.18 15.03
CA GLN A 104 -30.64 -4.49 14.58
C GLN A 104 -29.89 -3.19 14.23
N PRO A 105 -28.58 -3.09 14.57
CA PRO A 105 -27.77 -1.97 14.14
C PRO A 105 -27.78 -1.85 12.60
N PRO A 106 -27.63 -0.63 12.04
CA PRO A 106 -27.42 -0.40 10.62
C PRO A 106 -26.35 -1.31 10.01
N ILE A 107 -26.51 -1.67 8.74
CA ILE A 107 -25.66 -2.67 8.09
C ILE A 107 -24.17 -2.31 8.07
N ASP A 108 -23.85 -1.04 7.86
CA ASP A 108 -22.52 -0.47 7.97
C ASP A 108 -21.93 -0.61 9.39
N VAL A 109 -22.71 -0.32 10.42
CA VAL A 109 -22.29 -0.53 11.83
C VAL A 109 -22.00 -2.01 12.08
N ARG A 110 -22.87 -2.92 11.62
CA ARG A 110 -22.66 -4.37 11.76
C ARG A 110 -21.41 -4.85 11.02
N GLU A 111 -21.14 -4.31 9.83
CA GLU A 111 -19.91 -4.64 9.08
C GLU A 111 -18.66 -4.21 9.85
N ILE A 112 -18.67 -3.01 10.44
CA ILE A 112 -17.55 -2.55 11.28
C ILE A 112 -17.36 -3.48 12.48
N MET A 113 -18.43 -3.85 13.18
CA MET A 113 -18.37 -4.81 14.29
C MET A 113 -17.81 -6.17 13.85
N ALA A 114 -18.20 -6.65 12.66
CA ALA A 114 -17.72 -7.91 12.11
C ALA A 114 -16.22 -7.86 11.79
N ILE A 115 -15.73 -6.76 11.20
CA ILE A 115 -14.31 -6.52 10.93
C ILE A 115 -13.50 -6.57 12.22
N LEU A 116 -13.92 -5.81 13.23
CA LEU A 116 -13.21 -5.75 14.51
C LEU A 116 -13.21 -7.11 15.24
N LYS A 117 -14.33 -7.84 15.19
CA LYS A 117 -14.42 -9.19 15.77
C LYS A 117 -13.46 -10.18 15.09
N GLN A 118 -13.35 -10.14 13.76
CA GLN A 118 -12.42 -10.99 13.03
C GLN A 118 -10.96 -10.64 13.34
N GLY A 119 -10.65 -9.35 13.45
CA GLY A 119 -9.30 -8.87 13.74
C GLY A 119 -8.81 -9.15 15.18
N LEU A 120 -9.72 -9.28 16.14
CA LEU A 120 -9.40 -9.59 17.55
C LEU A 120 -9.36 -11.09 17.87
N GLY A 121 -9.80 -11.95 16.94
CA GLY A 121 -9.89 -13.39 17.13
C GLY A 121 -8.79 -14.21 16.43
N GLY A 122 -7.80 -13.55 15.83
CA GLY A 122 -6.66 -14.15 15.11
C GLY A 122 -5.39 -14.20 15.93
#